data_AF-A0AA88UT59-F1
#
_entry.id   AF-A0AA88UT59-F1
#
_cell.length_a   1.000
_cell.length_b   1.000
_cell.length_c   1.000
_cell.angle_alpha   90.00
_cell.angle_beta   90.00
_cell.angle_gamma   90.00
#
_symmetry.space_group_name_H-M   'P 1'
#
loop_
_entity.id
_entity.type
_entity.pdbx_description
1 polymer ?
#
loop_
_entity_poly.entity_id
_entity_poly.type
_entity_poly.pdbx_seq_one_letter_code
_entity_poly.pdbx_strand_id
1 'polypeptide(L)'
;MARGVKMGCTLWVITLLVLALITTSPTNAVIGCNDLLERIFACSAFVSGGSNSPSAECCAALQDLDSMAEASQPERQAICKCFQGINKFYRYFIPRASDLIELCDLESNISIDADVDCSQYIPVNLT
;
A
#
# COMPACT_ATOMS: atom_id res chain seq x y z
N MET A 1 34.30 47.52 10.05
CA MET A 1 34.33 47.12 8.62
C MET A 1 34.50 45.61 8.56
N ALA A 2 33.63 44.95 7.79
CA ALA A 2 33.32 43.53 7.82
C ALA A 2 34.53 42.62 7.59
N ARG A 3 34.76 41.66 8.51
CA ARG A 3 35.58 40.48 8.23
C ARG A 3 34.67 39.48 7.54
N GLY A 4 34.73 39.47 6.20
CA GLY A 4 34.06 38.49 5.37
C GLY A 4 34.48 37.09 5.78
N VAL A 5 33.65 36.43 6.58
CA VAL A 5 33.56 34.98 6.60
C VAL A 5 33.40 34.58 5.13
N LYS A 6 34.38 33.84 4.62
CA LYS A 6 34.47 33.36 3.23
C LYS A 6 33.10 32.83 2.81
N MET A 7 32.33 33.68 2.11
CA MET A 7 30.96 33.44 1.65
C MET A 7 30.86 32.13 0.85
N GLY A 8 31.97 31.68 0.26
CA GLY A 8 32.08 30.39 -0.44
C GLY A 8 32.21 29.15 0.46
N CYS A 9 32.90 29.22 1.62
CA CYS A 9 33.06 28.06 2.51
C CYS A 9 31.78 27.76 3.29
N THR A 10 31.08 28.79 3.77
CA THR A 10 29.81 28.60 4.49
C THR A 10 28.72 28.09 3.57
N LEU A 11 28.65 28.55 2.31
CA LEU A 11 27.69 28.00 1.34
C LEU A 11 27.93 26.50 1.12
N TRP A 12 29.18 26.08 0.91
CA TRP A 12 29.53 24.67 0.68
C TRP A 12 29.17 23.77 1.88
N VAL A 13 29.39 24.24 3.10
CA VAL A 13 29.03 23.50 4.32
C VAL A 13 27.51 23.38 4.45
N ILE A 14 26.75 24.42 4.11
CA ILE A 14 25.27 24.38 4.13
C ILE A 14 24.75 23.44 3.05
N THR A 15 25.30 23.46 1.83
CA THR A 15 24.88 22.54 0.76
C THR A 15 25.16 21.08 1.12
N LEU A 16 26.30 20.78 1.76
CA LEU A 16 26.62 19.44 2.26
C LEU A 16 25.71 19.00 3.42
N LEU A 17 25.35 19.92 4.32
CA LEU A 17 24.43 19.63 5.43
C LEU A 17 23.01 19.39 4.94
N VAL A 18 22.56 20.16 3.94
CA VAL A 18 21.25 19.98 3.29
C VAL A 18 21.23 18.66 2.53
N LEU A 19 22.31 18.30 1.81
CA LEU A 19 22.40 17.03 1.08
C LEU A 19 22.40 15.81 2.01
N ALA A 20 22.98 15.94 3.22
CA ALA A 20 22.95 14.90 4.26
C ALA A 20 21.57 14.72 4.91
N LEU A 21 20.66 15.71 4.83
CA LEU A 21 19.27 15.59 5.28
C LEU A 21 18.37 14.91 4.22
N ILE A 22 18.79 14.85 2.95
CA ILE A 22 18.04 14.22 1.85
C ILE A 22 18.43 12.75 1.64
N THR A 23 19.37 12.22 2.43
CA THR A 23 19.53 10.76 2.54
C THR A 23 18.45 10.18 3.45
N THR A 24 17.19 10.46 3.11
CA THR A 24 16.15 9.46 3.32
C THR A 24 16.53 8.30 2.42
N SER A 25 17.35 7.39 2.96
CA SER A 25 17.25 5.99 2.56
C SER A 25 15.76 5.68 2.45
N PRO A 26 15.27 5.04 1.38
CA PRO A 26 13.99 4.37 1.49
C PRO A 26 14.19 3.35 2.61
N THR A 27 13.84 3.72 3.84
CA THR A 27 13.26 2.73 4.74
C THR A 27 12.11 2.23 3.89
N ASN A 28 12.23 1.02 3.35
CA ASN A 28 11.12 0.35 2.67
C ASN A 28 10.04 0.25 3.74
N ALA A 29 9.26 1.31 3.88
CA ALA A 29 8.28 1.48 4.92
C ALA A 29 7.14 0.61 4.47
N VAL A 30 7.01 -0.54 5.14
CA VAL A 30 5.96 -1.49 4.86
C VAL A 30 4.62 -0.76 4.91
N ILE A 31 3.76 -0.98 3.92
CA ILE A 31 2.48 -0.28 3.83
C ILE A 31 1.71 -0.35 5.15
N GLY A 32 1.24 0.81 5.61
CA GLY A 32 0.38 0.91 6.78
C GLY A 32 -1.06 0.51 6.46
N CYS A 33 -1.78 -0.05 7.45
CA CYS A 33 -3.19 -0.38 7.24
C CYS A 33 -4.07 0.85 7.01
N ASN A 34 -3.65 2.03 7.48
CA ASN A 34 -4.36 3.28 7.20
C ASN A 34 -4.23 3.66 5.72
N ASP A 35 -3.02 3.62 5.16
CA ASP A 35 -2.80 3.85 3.73
C ASP A 35 -3.57 2.84 2.87
N LEU A 36 -3.58 1.56 3.27
CA LEU A 36 -4.37 0.53 2.60
C LEU A 36 -5.87 0.83 2.67
N LEU A 37 -6.37 1.23 3.83
CA LEU A 37 -7.78 1.61 4.03
C LEU A 37 -8.19 2.80 3.15
N GLU A 38 -7.33 3.82 3.06
CA GLU A 38 -7.57 4.99 2.22
C GLU A 38 -7.65 4.62 0.74
N ARG A 39 -6.77 3.72 0.27
CA ARG A 39 -6.76 3.19 -1.10
C ARG A 39 -8.06 2.45 -1.43
N ILE A 40 -8.49 1.54 -0.56
CA ILE A 40 -9.70 0.74 -0.81
C ILE A 40 -11.01 1.49 -0.51
N PHE A 41 -10.94 2.72 0.01
CA PHE A 41 -12.13 3.53 0.27
C PHE A 41 -12.93 3.79 -1.01
N ALA A 42 -12.25 3.88 -2.16
CA ALA A 42 -12.86 3.97 -3.49
C ALA A 42 -13.76 2.76 -3.85
N CYS A 43 -13.57 1.62 -3.19
CA CYS A 43 -14.35 0.40 -3.39
C CYS A 43 -15.66 0.37 -2.57
N SER A 44 -15.81 1.29 -1.60
CA SER A 44 -16.93 1.28 -0.65
C SER A 44 -18.31 1.26 -1.30
N ALA A 45 -18.51 1.98 -2.41
CA ALA A 45 -19.79 2.01 -3.12
C ALA A 45 -20.19 0.64 -3.69
N PHE A 46 -19.24 -0.12 -4.23
CA PHE A 46 -19.50 -1.47 -4.74
C PHE A 46 -19.78 -2.45 -3.60
N VAL A 47 -18.90 -2.42 -2.59
CA VAL A 47 -18.92 -3.37 -1.48
C VAL A 47 -20.16 -3.18 -0.60
N SER A 48 -20.65 -1.94 -0.44
CA SER A 48 -21.87 -1.62 0.30
C SER A 48 -23.18 -1.89 -0.45
N GLY A 49 -23.14 -2.29 -1.73
CA GLY A 49 -24.36 -2.48 -2.52
C GLY A 49 -24.82 -1.27 -3.33
N GLY A 50 -24.14 -0.13 -3.22
CA GLY A 50 -24.49 1.10 -3.93
C GLY A 50 -24.16 1.10 -5.43
N SER A 51 -23.30 0.18 -5.89
CA SER A 51 -22.97 -0.05 -7.29
C SER A 51 -22.97 -1.56 -7.62
N ASN A 52 -23.23 -1.87 -8.89
CA ASN A 52 -23.14 -3.23 -9.43
C ASN A 52 -21.74 -3.56 -9.98
N SER A 53 -20.85 -2.57 -10.09
CA SER A 53 -19.47 -2.73 -10.57
C SER A 53 -18.51 -1.89 -9.75
N PRO A 54 -17.26 -2.34 -9.52
CA PRO A 54 -16.21 -1.51 -8.96
C PRO A 54 -15.93 -0.30 -9.87
N SER A 55 -15.47 0.78 -9.25
CA SER A 55 -14.97 1.96 -9.98
C SER A 55 -13.58 1.69 -10.55
N ALA A 56 -13.19 2.43 -11.59
CA ALA A 56 -11.82 2.35 -12.13
C ALA A 56 -10.76 2.65 -11.06
N GLU A 57 -11.03 3.65 -10.20
CA GLU A 57 -10.16 4.01 -9.08
C GLU A 57 -10.01 2.87 -8.06
N CYS A 58 -11.09 2.14 -7.77
CA CYS A 58 -11.03 0.96 -6.89
C CYS A 58 -10.14 -0.13 -7.49
N CYS A 59 -10.33 -0.46 -8.76
CA CYS A 59 -9.51 -1.50 -9.40
C CYS A 59 -8.04 -1.09 -9.52
N ALA A 60 -7.76 0.17 -9.87
CA ALA A 60 -6.39 0.69 -9.92
C ALA A 60 -5.70 0.59 -8.55
N ALA A 61 -6.41 0.94 -7.48
CA ALA A 61 -5.90 0.81 -6.12
C ALA A 61 -5.60 -0.65 -5.74
N LEU A 62 -6.47 -1.59 -6.11
CA LEU A 62 -6.26 -3.02 -5.85
C LEU A 62 -5.11 -3.61 -6.66
N GLN A 63 -4.96 -3.21 -7.93
CA GLN A 63 -3.85 -3.63 -8.80
C GLN A 63 -2.50 -3.13 -8.29
N ASP A 64 -2.46 -1.89 -7.76
CA ASP A 64 -1.26 -1.35 -7.12
C ASP A 64 -0.88 -2.16 -5.87
N LEU A 65 -1.86 -2.49 -5.02
CA LEU A 65 -1.64 -3.35 -3.85
C LEU A 65 -1.19 -4.77 -4.25
N ASP A 66 -1.76 -5.32 -5.33
CA ASP A 66 -1.36 -6.62 -5.87
C ASP A 66 0.10 -6.62 -6.34
N SER A 67 0.50 -5.57 -7.08
CA SER A 67 1.88 -5.37 -7.53
C SER A 67 2.85 -5.16 -6.35
N MET A 68 2.44 -4.43 -5.31
CA MET A 68 3.23 -4.25 -4.09
C MET A 68 3.43 -5.57 -3.35
N ALA A 69 2.37 -6.37 -3.25
CA ALA A 69 2.41 -7.70 -2.65
C ALA A 69 3.28 -8.66 -3.48
N GLU A 70 3.30 -8.55 -4.81
CA GLU A 70 4.19 -9.33 -5.67
C GLU A 70 5.66 -8.99 -5.39
N ALA A 71 5.98 -7.70 -5.39
CA ALA A 71 7.35 -7.20 -5.30
C ALA A 71 8.04 -7.50 -3.95
N SER A 72 7.27 -7.69 -2.88
CA SER A 72 7.83 -7.74 -1.52
C SER A 72 7.02 -8.63 -0.56
N GLN A 73 7.66 -9.66 -0.02
CA GLN A 73 7.05 -10.51 1.01
C GLN A 73 6.56 -9.73 2.25
N PRO A 74 7.31 -8.78 2.84
CA PRO A 74 6.79 -8.02 3.97
C PRO A 74 5.59 -7.13 3.61
N GLU A 75 5.53 -6.57 2.39
CA GLU A 75 4.34 -5.86 1.90
C GLU A 75 3.15 -6.81 1.82
N ARG A 76 3.32 -7.98 1.18
CA ARG A 76 2.27 -9.00 1.07
C ARG A 76 1.70 -9.38 2.43
N GLN A 77 2.58 -9.62 3.41
CA GLN A 77 2.16 -9.97 4.77
C GLN A 77 1.41 -8.83 5.45
N ALA A 78 1.84 -7.58 5.26
CA ALA A 78 1.15 -6.41 5.81
C ALA A 78 -0.22 -6.21 5.17
N ILE A 79 -0.29 -6.22 3.84
CA ILE A 79 -1.52 -6.09 3.05
C ILE A 79 -2.54 -7.15 3.49
N CYS A 80 -2.12 -8.41 3.57
CA CYS A 80 -2.96 -9.51 4.04
C CYS A 80 -3.48 -9.28 5.46
N LYS A 81 -2.61 -8.91 6.41
CA LYS A 81 -3.01 -8.66 7.80
C LYS A 81 -4.00 -7.49 7.91
N CYS A 82 -3.81 -6.45 7.10
CA CYS A 82 -4.73 -5.33 7.06
C CYS A 82 -6.10 -5.76 6.53
N PHE A 83 -6.18 -6.48 5.41
CA PHE A 83 -7.45 -7.02 4.90
C PHE A 83 -8.14 -7.95 5.90
N GLN A 84 -7.39 -8.83 6.56
CA GLN A 84 -7.92 -9.69 7.63
C GLN A 84 -8.55 -8.86 8.77
N GLY A 85 -7.88 -7.79 9.20
CA GLY A 85 -8.40 -6.86 10.21
C GLY A 85 -9.68 -6.18 9.72
N ILE A 86 -9.65 -5.59 8.52
CA ILE A 86 -10.78 -4.90 7.89
C ILE A 86 -11.98 -5.82 7.83
N ASN A 87 -11.81 -7.05 7.38
CA ASN A 87 -12.86 -8.06 7.31
C ASN A 87 -13.47 -8.41 8.67
N LYS A 88 -12.66 -8.47 9.73
CA LYS A 88 -13.13 -8.72 11.10
C LYS A 88 -13.96 -7.55 11.64
N PHE A 89 -13.60 -6.31 11.32
CA PHE A 89 -14.29 -5.11 11.79
C PHE A 89 -15.50 -4.73 10.91
N TYR A 90 -15.35 -4.87 9.59
CA TYR A 90 -16.31 -4.45 8.57
C TYR A 90 -16.90 -5.67 7.87
N ARG A 91 -17.85 -6.32 8.55
CA ARG A 91 -18.56 -7.52 8.06
C ARG A 91 -19.26 -7.36 6.71
N TYR A 92 -19.59 -6.14 6.30
CA TYR A 92 -20.17 -5.86 4.98
C TYR A 92 -19.15 -5.97 3.85
N PHE A 93 -17.85 -6.00 4.16
CA PHE A 93 -16.78 -6.08 3.17
C PHE A 93 -16.66 -7.50 2.56
N ILE A 94 -16.89 -8.52 3.39
CA ILE A 94 -16.75 -9.94 3.07
C ILE A 94 -17.51 -10.40 1.80
N PRO A 95 -18.85 -10.18 1.66
CA PRO A 95 -19.63 -10.89 0.64
C PRO A 95 -19.34 -10.45 -0.80
N ARG A 96 -18.74 -9.28 -1.00
CA ARG A 96 -18.42 -8.72 -2.33
C ARG A 96 -16.92 -8.49 -2.55
N ALA A 97 -16.11 -8.65 -1.51
CA ALA A 97 -14.67 -8.53 -1.65
C ALA A 97 -14.08 -9.59 -2.58
N SER A 98 -14.62 -10.81 -2.55
CA SER A 98 -14.24 -11.89 -3.47
C SER A 98 -14.49 -11.51 -4.93
N ASP A 99 -15.60 -10.83 -5.20
CA ASP A 99 -15.96 -10.38 -6.55
C ASP A 99 -14.99 -9.32 -7.08
N LEU A 100 -14.35 -8.53 -6.20
CA LEU A 100 -13.37 -7.52 -6.62
C LEU A 100 -12.14 -8.15 -7.28
N ILE A 101 -11.74 -9.36 -6.86
CA ILE A 101 -10.60 -10.05 -7.47
C ILE A 101 -10.88 -10.34 -8.94
N GLU A 102 -12.05 -10.92 -9.23
CA GLU A 102 -12.46 -11.28 -10.58
C GLU A 102 -12.80 -10.04 -11.42
N LEU A 103 -13.54 -9.08 -10.85
CA LEU A 103 -14.00 -7.90 -11.57
C LEU A 103 -12.89 -6.87 -11.86
N CYS A 104 -11.81 -6.86 -11.07
CA CYS A 104 -10.67 -5.98 -11.28
C CYS A 104 -9.46 -6.68 -11.94
N ASP A 105 -9.60 -7.96 -12.30
CA ASP A 105 -8.59 -8.77 -12.99
C ASP A 105 -7.23 -8.77 -12.25
N LEU A 106 -7.27 -9.12 -10.97
CA LEU A 106 -6.08 -9.15 -10.11
C LEU A 106 -5.32 -10.48 -10.26
N GLU A 107 -3.99 -10.45 -10.21
CA GLU A 107 -3.11 -11.62 -10.36
C GLU A 107 -3.09 -12.55 -9.14
N SER A 108 -3.99 -12.32 -8.16
CA SER A 108 -4.15 -13.10 -6.92
C SER A 108 -2.96 -13.04 -5.95
N ASN A 109 -2.11 -12.02 -6.06
CA ASN A 109 -1.01 -11.80 -5.12
C ASN A 109 -1.48 -11.29 -3.75
N ILE A 110 -2.75 -10.88 -3.64
CA ILE A 110 -3.42 -10.49 -2.39
C ILE A 110 -4.58 -11.43 -2.06
N SER A 111 -4.78 -11.70 -0.77
CA SER A 111 -5.97 -12.38 -0.26
C SER A 111 -6.81 -11.40 0.55
N ILE A 112 -8.11 -11.35 0.21
CA ILE A 112 -9.12 -10.56 0.93
C ILE A 112 -10.02 -11.50 1.76
N ASP A 113 -9.53 -12.69 2.11
CA ASP A 113 -10.26 -13.61 2.97
C ASP A 113 -10.04 -13.26 4.46
N ALA A 114 -11.02 -13.58 5.32
CA ALA A 114 -10.93 -13.27 6.74
C ALA A 114 -10.15 -14.33 7.56
N ASP A 115 -10.01 -15.54 7.03
CA ASP A 115 -9.42 -16.71 7.70
C ASP A 115 -8.05 -17.11 7.12
N VAL A 116 -7.56 -16.38 6.11
CA VAL A 116 -6.24 -16.63 5.52
C VAL A 116 -5.11 -16.49 6.56
N ASP A 117 -4.18 -17.43 6.54
CA ASP A 117 -2.93 -17.34 7.29
C ASP A 117 -1.95 -16.43 6.53
N CYS A 118 -1.89 -15.16 6.94
CA CYS A 118 -1.02 -14.16 6.32
C CYS A 118 0.48 -14.40 6.53
N SER A 119 0.88 -15.35 7.40
CA SER A 119 2.29 -15.72 7.56
C SER A 119 2.73 -16.75 6.51
N GLN A 120 1.80 -17.55 6.01
CA GLN A 120 2.05 -18.61 5.01
C GLN A 120 1.49 -18.31 3.62
N TYR A 121 0.82 -17.16 3.42
CA TYR A 121 0.25 -16.82 2.12
C TYR A 121 1.33 -16.66 1.04
N ILE A 122 1.30 -17.56 0.06
CA ILE A 122 2.14 -17.56 -1.14
C ILE A 122 1.20 -17.35 -2.34
N PRO A 123 1.48 -16.41 -3.25
CA PRO A 123 0.68 -16.16 -4.44
C PRO A 123 0.68 -17.38 -5.33
N VAL A 124 -0.44 -17.58 -6.03
CA VAL A 124 -0.73 -18.78 -6.80
C VAL A 124 0.29 -18.98 -7.95
N ASN A 125 1.00 -17.92 -8.37
CA ASN A 125 1.97 -17.92 -9.46
C ASN A 125 3.42 -18.32 -9.08
N LEU A 126 3.69 -18.68 -7.81
CA LEU A 126 5.01 -19.15 -7.34
C LEU A 126 5.12 -20.69 -7.22
N THR A 127 4.21 -21.44 -7.86
CA THR A 127 4.25 -22.91 -7.94
C THR A 127 4.45 -23.35 -9.39
#